data_AF-A0AAW1AKM6-F1
#
_entry.id   AF-A0AAW1AKM6-F1
#
_cell.length_a   1.000
_cell.length_b   1.000
_cell.length_c   1.000
_cell.angle_alpha   90.00
_cell.angle_beta   90.00
_cell.angle_gamma   90.00
#
_symmetry.space_group_name_H-M   'P 1'
#
loop_
_entity.id
_entity.type
_entity.pdbx_description
1 polymer ?
#
loop_
_entity_poly.entity_id
_entity_poly.type
_entity_poly.pdbx_seq_one_letter_code
_entity_poly.pdbx_strand_id
1 'polypeptide(L)' 'MALAGRILQTNVNHSARAQDLLAQTMVDLTVIAEPYKVTDRPEWAANALNTVAIIRGGHDPSPRSEL' A
#
# COMPACT_ATOMS: atom_id res chain seq x y z
N MET A 1 -4.42 -22.03 12.80
CA MET A 1 -4.77 -20.69 13.30
C MET A 1 -4.39 -19.69 12.23
N ALA A 2 -5.35 -18.95 11.67
CA ALA A 2 -5.01 -17.87 10.73
C ALA A 2 -4.50 -16.67 11.54
N LEU A 3 -3.31 -16.15 11.20
CA LEU A 3 -2.86 -14.85 11.70
C LEU A 3 -3.87 -13.81 11.22
N ALA A 4 -4.54 -13.13 12.15
CA ALA A 4 -5.44 -12.04 11.82
C ALA A 4 -4.62 -10.84 11.29
N GLY A 5 -4.58 -10.67 9.97
CA GLY A 5 -3.90 -9.53 9.34
C GLY A 5 -4.65 -8.22 9.59
N ARG A 6 -3.92 -7.11 9.71
CA ARG A 6 -4.48 -5.77 9.84
C ARG A 6 -4.81 -5.21 8.46
N ILE A 7 -6.04 -4.71 8.33
CA ILE A 7 -6.52 -4.04 7.14
C ILE A 7 -6.71 -2.55 7.48
N LEU A 8 -6.18 -1.67 6.65
CA LEU A 8 -6.42 -0.23 6.71
C LEU A 8 -7.19 0.21 5.47
N GLN A 9 -8.26 0.98 5.64
CA GLN A 9 -8.91 1.71 4.55
C GLN A 9 -8.72 3.20 4.76
N THR A 10 -8.23 3.92 3.75
CA THR A 10 -7.96 5.36 3.85
C THR A 10 -8.17 6.06 2.52
N ASN A 11 -8.42 7.37 2.56
CA ASN A 11 -8.40 8.25 1.39
C ASN A 11 -7.18 9.18 1.53
N VAL A 12 -6.33 9.24 0.51
CA VAL A 12 -5.15 10.12 0.51
C VAL A 12 -5.34 11.38 -0.33
N ASN A 13 -6.49 11.55 -0.98
CA ASN A 13 -6.95 12.75 -1.68
C ASN A 13 -5.89 13.28 -2.68
N HIS A 14 -5.34 12.38 -3.48
CA HIS A 14 -4.28 12.63 -4.45
C HIS A 14 -3.03 13.31 -3.86
N SER A 15 -2.78 13.16 -2.54
CA SER A 15 -1.63 13.76 -1.86
C SER A 15 -0.42 12.83 -1.88
N ALA A 16 0.64 13.26 -2.57
CA ALA A 16 1.91 12.55 -2.60
C ALA A 16 2.48 12.30 -1.20
N ARG A 17 2.32 13.27 -0.28
CA ARG A 17 2.86 13.20 1.08
C ARG A 17 2.05 12.26 1.98
N ALA A 18 0.72 12.27 1.84
CA ALA A 18 -0.12 11.33 2.58
C ALA A 18 0.14 9.89 2.12
N GLN A 19 0.34 9.67 0.81
CA GLN A 19 0.69 8.36 0.28
C GLN A 19 2.10 7.91 0.69
N ASP A 20 3.08 8.82 0.79
CA ASP A 20 4.42 8.51 1.30
C ASP A 20 4.39 8.09 2.79
N LEU A 21 3.66 8.83 3.62
CA LEU A 21 3.46 8.47 5.03
C LEU A 21 2.73 7.12 5.18
N LEU A 22 1.74 6.88 4.32
CA LEU A 22 1.03 5.59 4.27
C LEU A 22 1.99 4.45 3.89
N ALA A 23 2.90 4.66 2.95
CA ALA A 23 3.90 3.68 2.57
C ALA A 23 4.89 3.35 3.70
N GLN A 24 5.25 4.35 4.52
CA GLN A 24 6.14 4.17 5.68
C GLN A 24 5.47 3.47 6.87
N THR A 25 4.14 3.57 6.99
CA THR A 25 3.37 3.07 8.14
C THR A 25 2.46 1.89 7.78
N MET A 26 2.68 1.31 6.58
CA MET A 26 1.77 0.35 5.97
C MET A 26 1.52 -0.88 6.84
N VAL A 27 0.26 -1.33 6.86
CA VAL A 27 -0.17 -2.59 7.49
C VAL A 27 -0.22 -3.72 6.46
N ASP A 28 -0.64 -4.93 6.88
CA ASP A 28 -0.66 -6.12 6.02
C ASP A 28 -1.42 -5.91 4.70
N LEU A 29 -2.53 -5.17 4.73
CA LEU A 29 -3.30 -4.80 3.54
C LEU A 29 -3.90 -3.40 3.68
N THR A 30 -3.72 -2.56 2.66
CA THR A 30 -4.30 -1.22 2.65
C THR A 30 -5.18 -1.02 1.41
N VAL A 31 -6.40 -0.53 1.62
CA VAL A 31 -7.30 -0.02 0.58
C VAL A 31 -7.17 1.50 0.57
N ILE A 32 -6.72 2.06 -0.57
CA ILE A 32 -6.45 3.48 -0.74
C ILE A 32 -7.42 4.08 -1.76
N ALA A 33 -8.20 5.08 -1.34
CA ALA A 33 -8.99 5.92 -2.23
C ALA A 33 -8.19 7.16 -2.64
N GLU A 34 -8.35 7.55 -3.90
CA GLU A 34 -7.71 8.69 -4.55
C GLU A 34 -6.17 8.68 -4.36
N PRO A 35 -5.48 7.60 -4.78
CA PRO A 35 -4.03 7.57 -4.70
C PRO A 35 -3.42 8.72 -5.51
N TYR A 36 -2.32 9.29 -5.03
CA TYR A 36 -1.49 10.21 -5.81
C TYR A 36 -0.87 9.49 -7.02
N LYS A 37 -0.48 8.22 -6.81
CA LYS A 37 0.13 7.39 -7.86
C LYS A 37 -0.13 5.90 -7.59
N VAL A 38 -0.60 5.18 -8.59
CA VAL A 38 -0.57 3.71 -8.60
C VAL A 38 0.71 3.26 -9.32
N THR A 39 1.44 2.28 -8.76
CA THR A 39 2.66 1.75 -9.39
C THR A 39 2.35 0.41 -10.07
N ASP A 40 2.98 0.14 -11.21
CA ASP A 40 2.91 -1.16 -11.88
C ASP A 40 3.85 -2.17 -11.20
N ARG A 41 3.48 -2.60 -10.00
CA ARG A 41 4.21 -3.59 -9.21
C ARG A 41 3.23 -4.62 -8.66
N PRO A 42 3.66 -5.88 -8.44
CA PRO A 42 2.77 -6.97 -8.06
C PRO A 42 2.06 -6.77 -6.72
N GLU A 43 2.58 -5.92 -5.84
CA GLU A 43 1.92 -5.57 -4.56
C GLU A 43 0.73 -4.61 -4.72
N TRP A 44 0.54 -4.00 -5.89
CA TRP A 44 -0.56 -3.09 -6.20
C TRP A 44 -1.63 -3.76 -7.06
N ALA A 45 -2.89 -3.48 -6.74
CA ALA A 45 -4.02 -3.75 -7.61
C ALA A 45 -4.94 -2.52 -7.63
N ALA A 46 -5.19 -1.93 -8.79
CA ALA A 46 -6.04 -0.76 -8.93
C ALA A 46 -7.25 -1.03 -9.84
N ASN A 47 -8.30 -0.23 -9.67
CA ASN A 47 -9.37 -0.21 -10.63
C ASN A 47 -8.91 0.40 -11.97
N ALA A 48 -9.71 0.22 -13.04
CA ALA A 48 -9.37 0.72 -14.38
C ALA A 48 -9.15 2.24 -14.46
N LEU A 49 -9.68 3.01 -13.49
CA LEU A 49 -9.56 4.47 -13.44
C LEU A 49 -8.43 4.95 -12.51
N ASN A 50 -7.71 4.05 -11.82
CA ASN A 50 -6.72 4.37 -10.80
C ASN A 50 -7.24 5.28 -9.67
N THR A 51 -8.55 5.29 -9.41
CA THR A 51 -9.18 6.09 -8.34
C THR A 51 -9.25 5.35 -7.02
N VAL A 52 -9.13 4.03 -7.03
CA VAL A 52 -9.02 3.18 -5.83
C VAL A 52 -8.01 2.09 -6.10
N ALA A 53 -7.14 1.83 -5.12
CA ALA A 53 -6.19 0.74 -5.18
C ALA A 53 -6.14 -0.05 -3.88
N ILE A 54 -5.63 -1.27 -3.97
CA ILE A 54 -5.22 -2.12 -2.87
C ILE A 54 -3.71 -2.24 -2.97
N ILE A 55 -3.03 -2.05 -1.85
CA ILE A 55 -1.61 -2.35 -1.70
C ILE A 55 -1.41 -3.35 -0.57
N ARG A 56 -0.68 -4.42 -0.84
CA ARG A 56 -0.28 -5.38 0.18
C ARG A 56 1.01 -4.89 0.85
N GLY A 57 0.97 -4.73 2.17
CA GLY A 57 2.18 -4.50 2.95
C GLY A 57 2.99 -5.79 3.02
N GLY A 58 4.26 -5.70 2.67
CA GLY A 58 5.20 -6.81 2.72
C GLY A 58 6.49 -6.36 3.38
N HIS A 59 6.74 -6.86 4.58
CA HIS A 59 8.10 -7.02 5.08
C HIS A 59 8.76 -8.06 4.18
N ASP A 60 9.79 -7.70 3.41
CA ASP A 60 10.75 -8.69 2.95
C ASP A 60 11.57 -9.10 4.19
N PRO A 61 11.41 -10.34 4.72
CA PRO A 61 12.23 -10.80 5.84
C PRO A 61 13.66 -11.14 5.40
N SER A 62 13.98 -11.06 4.10
CA SER A 62 15.38 -11.11 3.66
C SER A 62 16.14 -9.98 4.37
N PRO A 63 17.30 -10.26 4.99
CA PRO A 63 18.21 -9.20 5.38
C PRO A 63 18.37 -8.27 4.18
N ARG A 64 18.30 -6.95 4.42
CA ARG A 64 18.65 -5.95 3.44
C ARG A 64 20.09 -6.27 3.03
N SER A 65 20.26 -7.00 1.93
CA SER A 65 21.56 -7.42 1.43
C SER A 65 22.24 -6.16 0.93
N GLU A 66 23.13 -5.65 1.78
CA GLU A 66 24.25 -4.78 1.46
C GLU A 66 23.93 -3.55 0.59
N LEU A 67 23.67 -2.44 1.29
CA LEU A 67 24.29 -1.14 0.99
C LEU A 67 24.75 -0.51 2.31
#